data_AF-A0A0R2L1G9-F1
#
_entry.id   AF-A0A0R2L1G9-F1
#
_cell.length_a   1.000
_cell.length_b   1.000
_cell.length_c   1.000
_cell.angle_alpha   90.00
_cell.angle_beta   90.00
_cell.angle_gamma   90.00
#
_symmetry.space_group_name_H-M   'P 1'
#
loop_
_entity.id
_entity.type
_entity.pdbx_description
1 polymer ?
#
loop_
_entity_poly.entity_id
_entity_poly.type
_entity_poly.pdbx_seq_one_letter_code
_entity_poly.pdbx_strand_id
1 'polypeptide(L)'
;MVAAAKGYHIIIVMPETMSVECRKLMKGYGAELILTPGSEGMKGSIAKAEELVKEKGYYMPMQFDNPENPNIHELTTGPEIISAMNGIGKSVDAFVAGVGTGGTLSGIGHALKKENPNTKVYALEPSESPLLKDGKTGKHGIAAGFIPKTWIKMSMTAL
;
A
#
# COMPACT_ATOMS: atom_id res chain seq x y z
N MET A 1 10.29 -8.63 10.07
CA MET A 1 9.99 -8.45 11.51
C MET A 1 8.77 -9.26 11.97
N VAL A 2 7.53 -8.98 11.52
CA VAL A 2 6.31 -9.65 12.05
C VAL A 2 6.36 -11.19 11.93
N ALA A 3 6.73 -11.70 10.75
CA ALA A 3 6.86 -13.14 10.54
C ALA A 3 7.88 -13.77 11.50
N ALA A 4 9.08 -13.19 11.60
CA ALA A 4 10.11 -13.64 12.54
C ALA A 4 9.64 -13.63 14.00
N ALA A 5 9.01 -12.54 14.44
CA ALA A 5 8.50 -12.40 15.81
C ALA A 5 7.39 -13.42 16.13
N LYS A 6 6.61 -13.84 15.13
CA LYS A 6 5.53 -14.83 15.27
C LYS A 6 5.95 -16.25 14.89
N GLY A 7 7.21 -16.48 14.53
CA GLY A 7 7.71 -17.80 14.12
C GLY A 7 7.19 -18.29 12.76
N TYR A 8 6.70 -17.39 11.89
CA TYR A 8 6.28 -17.75 10.54
C TYR A 8 7.45 -17.74 9.57
N HIS A 9 7.51 -18.77 8.71
CA HIS A 9 8.35 -18.73 7.53
C HIS A 9 7.78 -17.72 6.52
N ILE A 10 8.62 -16.84 5.97
CA ILE A 10 8.19 -15.84 4.99
C ILE A 10 9.09 -15.86 3.76
N ILE A 11 8.45 -15.92 2.60
CA ILE A 11 9.06 -15.77 1.28
C ILE A 11 8.58 -14.44 0.72
N ILE A 12 9.50 -13.58 0.31
CA ILE A 12 9.20 -12.31 -0.32
C ILE A 12 9.64 -12.38 -1.78
N VAL A 13 8.65 -12.30 -2.68
CA VAL A 13 8.87 -12.21 -4.12
C VAL A 13 8.94 -10.74 -4.52
N MET A 14 10.02 -10.33 -5.19
CA MET A 14 10.20 -8.93 -5.59
C MET A 14 11.01 -8.80 -6.89
N PRO A 15 10.92 -7.68 -7.62
CA PRO A 15 11.77 -7.45 -8.77
C PRO A 15 13.24 -7.28 -8.36
N GLU A 16 14.17 -7.73 -9.20
CA GLU A 16 15.61 -7.59 -8.95
C GLU A 16 16.10 -6.13 -8.89
N THR A 17 15.28 -5.19 -9.38
CA THR A 17 15.53 -3.74 -9.34
C THR A 17 15.35 -3.14 -7.95
N MET A 18 14.83 -3.90 -6.97
CA MET A 18 14.78 -3.48 -5.58
C MET A 18 16.18 -3.27 -5.00
N SER A 19 16.34 -2.23 -4.19
CA SER A 19 17.64 -1.84 -3.65
C SER A 19 18.33 -2.97 -2.87
N VAL A 20 19.66 -2.99 -2.91
CA VAL A 20 20.46 -3.98 -2.17
C VAL A 20 20.21 -3.87 -0.67
N GLU A 21 20.03 -2.64 -0.18
CA GLU A 21 19.75 -2.30 1.20
C GLU A 21 18.43 -2.94 1.67
N CYS A 22 17.35 -2.80 0.90
CA CYS A 22 16.07 -3.43 1.20
C CYS A 22 16.20 -4.96 1.25
N ARG A 23 16.90 -5.57 0.29
CA ARG A 23 17.13 -7.02 0.26
C ARG A 23 17.93 -7.51 1.47
N LYS A 24 18.99 -6.79 1.85
CA LYS A 24 19.79 -7.12 3.04
C LYS A 24 18.97 -7.01 4.32
N LEU A 25 18.16 -5.95 4.46
CA LEU A 25 17.30 -5.77 5.62
C LEU A 25 16.29 -6.92 5.77
N MET A 26 15.62 -7.32 4.69
CA MET A 26 14.66 -8.42 4.71
C MET A 26 15.31 -9.76 5.05
N LYS A 27 16.47 -10.07 4.46
CA LYS A 27 17.25 -11.27 4.81
C LYS A 27 17.73 -11.24 6.26
N GLY A 28 18.11 -10.08 6.79
CA GLY A 28 18.49 -9.90 8.18
C GLY A 28 17.36 -10.26 9.17
N TYR A 29 16.10 -10.14 8.75
CA TYR A 29 14.93 -10.62 9.51
C TYR A 29 14.57 -12.09 9.24
N GLY A 30 15.40 -12.85 8.51
CA GLY A 30 15.17 -14.26 8.19
C GLY A 30 14.20 -14.51 7.04
N ALA A 31 13.91 -13.50 6.20
CA ALA A 31 13.08 -13.70 5.02
C ALA A 31 13.84 -14.41 3.90
N GLU A 32 13.21 -15.41 3.28
CA GLU A 32 13.64 -15.94 1.99
C GLU A 32 13.25 -14.96 0.89
N LEU A 33 14.16 -14.70 -0.06
CA LEU A 33 13.91 -13.78 -1.17
C LEU A 33 13.92 -14.52 -2.50
N ILE A 34 12.87 -14.33 -3.29
CA ILE A 34 12.79 -14.76 -4.69
C ILE A 34 12.79 -13.50 -5.55
N LEU A 35 13.78 -13.40 -6.45
CA LEU A 35 13.91 -12.25 -7.35
C LEU A 35 13.26 -12.57 -8.70
N THR A 36 12.43 -11.67 -9.20
CA THR A 36 11.84 -11.75 -10.55
C THR A 36 12.50 -10.72 -11.48
N PRO A 37 12.42 -10.92 -12.81
CA PRO A 37 12.97 -9.95 -13.77
C PRO A 37 12.44 -8.54 -13.55
N GLY A 38 13.34 -7.55 -13.60
CA GLY A 38 12.96 -6.15 -13.41
C GLY A 38 11.97 -5.62 -14.45
N SER A 39 12.02 -6.15 -15.67
CA SER A 39 11.15 -5.80 -16.79
C SER A 39 9.68 -6.13 -16.55
N GLU A 40 9.38 -7.13 -15.71
CA GLU A 40 8.02 -7.55 -15.39
C GLU A 40 7.41 -6.75 -14.23
N GLY A 41 8.25 -6.02 -13.49
CA GLY A 41 7.84 -5.19 -12.36
C GLY A 41 7.02 -5.95 -11.32
N MET A 42 6.11 -5.24 -10.66
CA MET A 42 5.26 -5.83 -9.61
C MET A 42 4.34 -6.94 -10.14
N LYS A 43 3.90 -6.86 -11.40
CA LYS A 43 3.03 -7.89 -12.00
C LYS A 43 3.74 -9.24 -12.07
N GLY A 44 5.02 -9.27 -12.45
CA GLY A 44 5.83 -10.50 -12.44
C GLY A 44 5.99 -11.08 -11.04
N SER A 45 6.24 -10.22 -10.04
CA SER A 45 6.35 -10.67 -8.65
C SER A 45 5.04 -11.26 -8.11
N ILE A 46 3.89 -10.66 -8.46
CA ILE A 46 2.58 -11.20 -8.08
C ILE A 46 2.34 -12.55 -8.76
N ALA A 47 2.59 -12.66 -10.08
CA ALA A 47 2.40 -13.91 -10.81
C ALA A 47 3.24 -15.05 -10.22
N LYS A 48 4.50 -14.79 -9.87
CA LYS A 48 5.36 -15.79 -9.23
C LYS A 48 4.89 -16.15 -7.82
N ALA A 49 4.38 -15.19 -7.04
CA ALA A 49 3.80 -15.50 -5.73
C ALA A 49 2.53 -16.37 -5.86
N GLU A 50 1.66 -16.10 -6.84
CA GLU A 50 0.47 -16.91 -7.11
C GLU A 50 0.81 -18.33 -7.58
N GLU A 51 1.87 -18.51 -8.36
CA GLU A 51 2.40 -19.82 -8.74
C GLU A 51 2.80 -20.63 -7.48
N LEU A 52 3.56 -20.02 -6.56
CA LEU A 52 3.96 -20.67 -5.31
C LEU A 52 2.77 -21.04 -4.43
N VAL A 53 1.74 -20.19 -4.36
CA VAL A 53 0.48 -20.50 -3.67
C VAL A 53 -0.17 -21.74 -4.27
N LYS A 54 -0.28 -21.81 -5.60
CA LYS A 54 -0.90 -22.95 -6.30
C LYS A 54 -0.11 -24.24 -6.11
N GLU A 55 1.22 -24.19 -6.19
CA GLU A 55 2.08 -25.37 -6.10
C GLU A 55 2.29 -25.87 -4.67
N LYS A 56 2.40 -24.96 -3.70
CA LYS A 56 2.81 -25.28 -2.34
C LYS A 56 1.72 -25.10 -1.29
N GLY A 57 0.57 -24.53 -1.68
CA GLY A 57 -0.52 -24.24 -0.75
C GLY A 57 -0.18 -23.13 0.26
N TYR A 58 0.73 -22.23 -0.08
CA TYR A 58 1.12 -21.12 0.80
C TYR A 58 -0.02 -20.12 0.99
N TYR A 59 -0.04 -19.46 2.15
CA TYR A 59 -0.92 -18.31 2.38
C TYR A 59 -0.30 -17.04 1.78
N MET A 60 -1.05 -16.32 0.96
CA MET A 60 -0.65 -15.04 0.39
C MET A 60 -1.50 -13.90 0.97
N PRO A 61 -0.90 -12.94 1.72
CA PRO A 61 -1.64 -11.84 2.33
C PRO A 61 -2.28 -10.86 1.34
N MET A 62 -1.77 -10.78 0.10
CA MET A 62 -2.23 -9.94 -1.02
C MET A 62 -2.62 -8.49 -0.62
N GLN A 63 -1.61 -7.66 -0.33
CA GLN A 63 -1.79 -6.29 0.19
C GLN A 63 -2.63 -5.33 -0.68
N PHE A 64 -2.77 -5.61 -1.97
CA PHE A 64 -3.53 -4.76 -2.91
C PHE A 64 -5.04 -5.06 -2.94
N ASP A 65 -5.44 -6.19 -2.36
CA ASP A 65 -6.83 -6.67 -2.37
C ASP A 65 -7.38 -6.94 -0.96
N ASN A 66 -6.51 -7.12 0.04
CA ASN A 66 -6.91 -7.47 1.39
C ASN A 66 -7.56 -6.28 2.13
N PRO A 67 -8.84 -6.40 2.56
CA PRO A 67 -9.55 -5.30 3.24
C PRO A 67 -8.93 -4.92 4.58
N GLU A 68 -8.14 -5.79 5.20
CA GLU A 68 -7.45 -5.46 6.46
C GLU A 68 -6.41 -4.35 6.30
N ASN A 69 -5.92 -4.13 5.07
CA ASN A 69 -5.01 -3.03 4.77
C ASN A 69 -5.66 -1.63 4.98
N PRO A 70 -6.77 -1.27 4.33
CA PRO A 70 -7.47 -0.03 4.68
C PRO A 70 -8.09 -0.06 6.08
N ASN A 71 -8.61 -1.19 6.55
CA ASN A 71 -9.27 -1.27 7.86
C ASN A 71 -8.35 -0.85 9.01
N ILE A 72 -7.08 -1.31 9.01
CA ILE A 72 -6.18 -0.94 10.11
C ILE A 72 -5.93 0.56 10.15
N HIS A 73 -5.81 1.21 8.99
CA HIS A 73 -5.64 2.67 8.93
C HIS A 73 -6.89 3.43 9.37
N GLU A 74 -8.08 2.89 9.13
CA GLU A 74 -9.33 3.46 9.64
C GLU A 74 -9.47 3.32 11.15
N LEU A 75 -8.99 2.21 11.72
CA LEU A 75 -9.06 1.90 13.15
C LEU A 75 -7.95 2.53 13.98
N THR A 76 -6.79 2.84 13.39
CA THR A 76 -5.63 3.37 14.12
C THR A 76 -5.17 4.71 13.55
N THR A 77 -4.60 4.72 12.34
CA THR A 77 -3.92 5.90 11.79
C THR A 77 -4.84 7.12 11.63
N GLY A 78 -6.09 6.91 11.23
CA GLY A 78 -7.11 7.95 11.15
C GLY A 78 -7.43 8.56 12.53
N PRO A 79 -7.86 7.75 13.52
CA PRO A 79 -8.08 8.20 14.90
C PRO A 79 -6.87 8.88 15.55
N GLU A 80 -5.65 8.43 15.28
CA GLU A 80 -4.42 9.08 15.74
C GLU A 80 -4.31 10.52 15.21
N ILE A 81 -4.55 10.71 13.91
CA ILE A 81 -4.55 12.04 13.28
C ILE A 81 -5.66 12.93 13.88
N ILE A 82 -6.88 12.39 14.03
CA ILE A 82 -8.01 13.11 14.61
C ILE A 82 -7.69 13.55 16.04
N SER A 83 -7.17 12.63 16.86
CA SER A 83 -6.78 12.91 18.24
C SER A 83 -5.71 13.99 18.32
N ALA A 84 -4.67 13.91 17.47
CA ALA A 84 -3.60 14.90 17.42
C ALA A 84 -4.12 16.31 17.07
N MET A 85 -5.03 16.40 16.10
CA MET A 85 -5.62 17.68 15.68
C MET A 85 -6.56 18.25 16.75
N ASN A 86 -7.40 17.41 17.35
CA ASN A 86 -8.27 17.80 18.45
C ASN A 86 -7.47 18.28 19.67
N GLY A 87 -6.31 17.65 19.93
CA GLY A 87 -5.38 18.06 21.00
C GLY A 87 -4.82 19.47 20.84
N ILE A 88 -4.78 20.01 19.61
CA ILE A 88 -4.41 21.41 19.33
C ILE A 88 -5.62 22.29 19.01
N GLY A 89 -6.85 21.82 19.29
CA GLY A 89 -8.09 22.55 19.08
C GLY A 89 -8.45 22.78 17.60
N LYS A 90 -8.01 21.89 16.70
CA LYS A 90 -8.27 21.98 15.26
C LYS A 90 -8.89 20.70 14.72
N SER A 91 -9.57 20.81 13.58
CA SER A 91 -10.02 19.68 12.78
C SER A 91 -9.19 19.55 11.50
N VAL A 92 -9.36 18.45 10.76
CA VAL A 92 -8.68 18.24 9.48
C VAL A 92 -9.54 18.78 8.33
N ASP A 93 -9.07 19.83 7.67
CA ASP A 93 -9.72 20.35 6.46
C ASP A 93 -9.39 19.51 5.21
N ALA A 94 -8.13 19.05 5.10
CA ALA A 94 -7.66 18.25 3.99
C ALA A 94 -6.59 17.24 4.40
N PHE A 95 -6.58 16.08 3.74
CA PHE A 95 -5.58 15.04 3.87
C PHE A 95 -5.01 14.66 2.50
N VAL A 96 -3.70 14.48 2.41
CA VAL A 96 -2.98 14.13 1.18
C VAL A 96 -2.09 12.94 1.46
N ALA A 97 -2.16 11.90 0.61
CA ALA A 97 -1.23 10.78 0.68
C ALA A 97 -0.94 10.22 -0.71
N GLY A 98 0.29 9.73 -0.88
CA GLY A 98 0.68 8.96 -2.06
C GLY A 98 -0.05 7.63 -2.13
N VAL A 99 -0.40 7.18 -3.34
CA VAL A 99 -1.11 5.90 -3.54
C VAL A 99 -0.17 4.81 -4.05
N GLY A 100 0.18 3.89 -3.15
CA GLY A 100 0.79 2.59 -3.49
C GLY A 100 -0.27 1.49 -3.49
N THR A 101 -0.53 0.90 -2.34
CA THR A 101 -1.68 -0.03 -2.16
C THR A 101 -3.01 0.69 -2.04
N GLY A 102 -3.01 1.97 -1.66
CA GLY A 102 -4.22 2.75 -1.41
C GLY A 102 -4.82 2.60 -0.02
N GLY A 103 -4.36 1.63 0.79
CA GLY A 103 -4.91 1.38 2.13
C GLY A 103 -4.85 2.60 3.05
N THR A 104 -3.72 3.32 3.07
CA THR A 104 -3.53 4.52 3.88
C THR A 104 -4.53 5.62 3.53
N LEU A 105 -4.64 5.97 2.24
CA LEU A 105 -5.56 7.02 1.79
C LEU A 105 -7.03 6.62 2.04
N SER A 106 -7.38 5.36 1.79
CA SER A 106 -8.75 4.88 1.97
C SER A 106 -9.16 4.77 3.44
N GLY A 107 -8.35 4.15 4.29
CA GLY A 107 -8.66 3.98 5.71
C GLY A 107 -8.71 5.31 6.46
N ILE A 108 -7.69 6.16 6.27
CA ILE A 108 -7.68 7.50 6.89
C ILE A 108 -8.81 8.35 6.32
N GLY A 109 -9.05 8.30 5.00
CA GLY A 109 -10.13 9.02 4.35
C GLY A 109 -11.51 8.67 4.92
N HIS A 110 -11.78 7.39 5.21
CA HIS A 110 -13.00 6.98 5.91
C HIS A 110 -13.09 7.55 7.32
N ALA A 111 -12.04 7.38 8.14
CA ALA A 111 -12.04 7.87 9.51
C ALA A 111 -12.28 9.39 9.57
N LEU A 112 -11.57 10.16 8.74
CA LEU A 112 -11.71 11.61 8.67
C LEU A 112 -13.10 12.03 8.21
N LYS A 113 -13.69 11.35 7.21
CA LYS A 113 -15.03 11.68 6.72
C LYS A 113 -16.15 11.26 7.67
N LYS A 114 -15.92 10.28 8.55
CA LYS A 114 -16.84 9.96 9.66
C LYS A 114 -16.87 11.10 10.69
N GLU A 115 -15.72 11.69 10.99
CA GLU A 115 -15.61 12.84 11.91
C GLU A 115 -16.15 14.13 11.28
N ASN A 116 -15.74 14.43 10.04
CA ASN A 116 -16.17 15.59 9.29
C ASN A 116 -16.35 15.25 7.79
N PRO A 117 -17.60 15.11 7.31
CA PRO A 117 -17.86 14.77 5.90
C PRO A 117 -17.27 15.77 4.89
N ASN A 118 -17.01 17.02 5.31
CA ASN A 118 -16.46 18.07 4.47
C ASN A 118 -14.94 17.96 4.25
N THR A 119 -14.23 17.14 5.04
CA THR A 119 -12.80 16.94 4.88
C THR A 119 -12.47 16.47 3.46
N LYS A 120 -11.50 17.15 2.85
CA LYS A 120 -11.00 16.84 1.52
C LYS A 120 -9.93 15.76 1.61
N VAL A 121 -9.96 14.82 0.67
CA VAL A 121 -9.00 13.71 0.64
C VAL A 121 -8.44 13.64 -0.77
N TYR A 122 -7.13 13.84 -0.88
CA TYR A 122 -6.43 13.95 -2.16
C TYR A 122 -5.45 12.81 -2.35
N ALA A 123 -5.59 12.12 -3.49
CA ALA A 123 -4.62 11.14 -3.93
C ALA A 123 -3.47 11.85 -4.65
N LEU A 124 -2.24 11.61 -4.19
CA LEU A 124 -1.03 12.02 -4.88
C LEU A 124 -0.48 10.85 -5.70
N GLU A 125 -0.17 11.11 -6.96
CA GLU A 125 0.50 10.18 -7.86
C GLU A 125 1.62 10.86 -8.65
N PRO A 126 2.62 10.11 -9.13
CA PRO A 126 3.69 10.70 -9.92
C PRO A 126 3.20 11.18 -11.30
N SER A 127 3.64 12.36 -11.71
CA SER A 127 3.30 12.96 -13.00
C SER A 127 3.70 12.12 -14.20
N GLU A 128 4.71 11.26 -14.06
CA GLU A 128 5.19 10.34 -15.08
C GLU A 128 4.30 9.10 -15.21
N SER A 129 3.42 8.84 -14.24
CA SER A 129 2.49 7.70 -14.24
C SER A 129 1.15 8.06 -13.56
N PRO A 130 0.38 9.00 -14.14
CA PRO A 130 -0.88 9.48 -13.59
C PRO A 130 -2.01 8.47 -13.86
N LEU A 131 -1.94 7.32 -13.20
CA LEU A 131 -2.82 6.19 -13.44
C LEU A 131 -4.24 6.44 -12.92
N LEU A 132 -4.38 7.10 -11.78
CA LEU A 132 -5.68 7.38 -11.16
C LEU A 132 -6.41 8.52 -11.86
N LYS A 133 -5.66 9.53 -12.34
CA LYS A 133 -6.18 10.70 -13.03
C LYS A 133 -6.41 10.47 -14.52
N ASP A 134 -5.37 10.01 -15.23
CA ASP A 134 -5.35 9.96 -16.71
C ASP A 134 -5.33 8.52 -17.26
N GLY A 135 -5.27 7.49 -16.41
CA GLY A 135 -5.18 6.10 -16.83
C GLY A 135 -3.84 5.71 -17.46
N LYS A 136 -2.82 6.57 -17.35
CA LYS A 136 -1.50 6.35 -17.97
C LYS A 136 -0.53 5.73 -16.98
N THR A 137 0.29 4.80 -17.47
CA THR A 137 1.36 4.17 -16.68
C THR A 137 2.72 4.61 -17.19
N GLY A 138 3.67 4.78 -16.28
CA GLY A 138 5.06 5.09 -16.57
C GLY A 138 6.00 4.44 -15.54
N LYS A 139 7.30 4.64 -15.70
CA LYS A 139 8.30 4.10 -14.76
C LYS A 139 8.49 5.05 -13.57
N HIS A 140 8.23 4.58 -12.36
CA HIS A 140 8.41 5.35 -11.11
C HIS A 140 8.43 4.43 -9.87
N GLY A 141 8.60 5.00 -8.68
CA GLY A 141 8.83 4.23 -7.43
C GLY A 141 7.64 4.04 -6.47
N ILE A 142 6.44 4.55 -6.76
CA ILE A 142 5.34 4.64 -5.76
C ILE A 142 4.06 3.89 -6.16
N ALA A 143 3.81 3.61 -7.45
CA ALA A 143 2.62 2.86 -7.88
C ALA A 143 2.97 1.53 -8.54
N ALA A 144 2.07 0.58 -8.36
CA ALA A 144 2.25 -0.81 -8.78
C ALA A 144 1.94 -1.04 -10.28
N GLY A 145 1.58 0.00 -11.03
CA GLY A 145 1.21 -0.11 -12.45
C GLY A 145 -0.20 -0.68 -12.68
N PHE A 146 -1.05 -0.67 -11.67
CA PHE A 146 -2.47 -1.00 -11.71
C PHE A 146 -3.21 -0.28 -10.57
N ILE A 147 -4.53 -0.15 -10.68
CA ILE A 147 -5.37 0.42 -9.62
C ILE A 147 -5.68 -0.69 -8.60
N PRO A 148 -5.24 -0.57 -7.33
CA PRO A 148 -5.46 -1.60 -6.32
C PRO A 148 -6.92 -1.61 -5.84
N LYS A 149 -7.46 -2.79 -5.49
CA LYS A 149 -8.84 -2.90 -4.98
C LYS A 149 -9.00 -2.28 -3.59
N THR A 150 -7.92 -2.19 -2.83
CA THR A 150 -7.88 -1.49 -1.54
C THR A 150 -7.98 0.03 -1.67
N TRP A 151 -7.89 0.59 -2.88
CA TRP A 151 -8.20 2.01 -3.12
C TRP A 151 -9.70 2.20 -3.37
N ILE A 152 -10.36 2.84 -2.42
CA ILE A 152 -11.78 3.19 -2.49
C ILE A 152 -11.91 4.62 -3.01
N LYS A 153 -12.44 4.74 -4.23
CA LYS A 153 -12.78 6.03 -4.85
C LYS A 153 -14.01 6.63 -4.15
N MET A 154 -13.81 7.25 -2.98
CA MET A 154 -14.83 8.11 -2.39
C MET A 154 -14.91 9.42 -3.20
N SER A 155 -15.55 10.47 -2.68
CA SER A 155 -15.42 11.86 -3.17
C SER A 155 -13.97 12.39 -3.03
N MET A 156 -13.00 11.65 -3.54
CA MET A 156 -11.57 11.90 -3.54
C MET A 156 -11.20 12.49 -4.88
N THR A 157 -10.35 13.51 -4.86
CA THR A 157 -9.82 14.12 -6.07
C THR A 157 -8.37 13.67 -6.22
N ALA A 158 -8.01 13.10 -7.36
CA ALA A 158 -6.59 12.92 -7.71
C ALA A 158 -6.03 14.27 -8.14
N LEU A 159 -4.88 14.66 -7.58
CA LEU A 159 -4.19 15.91 -7.91
C LEU A 159 -3.16 15.68 -9.03
#